data_AF-A0A8W8P2U7-F1
#
_entry.id   AF-A0A8W8P2U7-F1
#
_cell.length_a   1.000
_cell.length_b   1.000
_cell.length_c   1.000
_cell.angle_alpha   90.00
_cell.angle_beta   90.00
_cell.angle_gamma   90.00
#
_symmetry.space_group_name_H-M   'P 1'
#
loop_
_entity.id
_entity.type
_entity.pdbx_description
1 polymer ?
#
loop_
_entity_poly.entity_id
_entity_poly.type
_entity_poly.pdbx_seq_one_letter_code
_entity_poly.pdbx_strand_id
1 'polypeptide(L)'
;MANTGLSQLYSIIFKQENAHEDSIWSCAWQQSDRDRSENIITGGIDDLVKVWKWTGEKLELRHVLEGHQLGVVSVDMNLSGTLAASSSLDSHVRVWDVDTGKCIKSMEAGPVDAWTISFSPDSRFLATGSHSG
;
A
#
# COMPACT_ATOMS: atom_id res chain seq x y z
N MET A 1 -14.68 3.65 -42.18
CA MET A 1 -14.10 4.52 -41.13
C MET A 1 -13.89 3.66 -39.90
N ALA A 2 -12.69 3.74 -39.32
CA ALA A 2 -12.06 2.67 -38.56
C ALA A 2 -12.79 2.30 -37.26
N ASN A 3 -13.01 0.99 -37.10
CA ASN A 3 -13.36 0.32 -35.86
C ASN A 3 -12.08 0.26 -35.00
N THR A 4 -11.80 1.33 -34.24
CA THR A 4 -10.70 1.36 -33.26
C THR A 4 -11.20 0.72 -31.98
N GLY A 5 -11.07 -0.60 -31.95
CA GLY A 5 -11.54 -1.46 -30.87
C GLY A 5 -10.84 -1.17 -29.54
N LEU A 6 -11.57 -1.48 -28.46
CA LEU A 6 -11.18 -1.40 -27.05
C LEU A 6 -9.81 -2.05 -26.71
N SER A 7 -9.22 -2.82 -27.63
CA SER A 7 -7.91 -3.45 -27.47
C SER A 7 -6.72 -2.49 -27.42
N GLN A 8 -6.91 -1.20 -27.76
CA GLN A 8 -5.88 -0.17 -27.59
C GLN A 8 -5.93 0.57 -26.24
N LEU A 9 -6.93 0.32 -25.38
CA LEU A 9 -7.10 1.08 -24.13
C LEU A 9 -6.28 0.52 -22.95
N TYR A 10 -5.94 -0.76 -22.97
CA TYR A 10 -5.27 -1.43 -21.86
C TYR A 10 -4.01 -2.13 -22.34
N SER A 11 -2.87 -1.71 -21.81
CA SER A 11 -1.57 -2.33 -22.10
C SER A 11 -0.73 -2.40 -20.83
N ILE A 12 0.16 -3.38 -20.77
CA ILE A 12 1.18 -3.47 -19.72
C ILE A 12 2.33 -2.55 -20.15
N ILE A 13 2.58 -1.51 -19.37
CA ILE A 13 3.63 -0.53 -19.65
C ILE A 13 4.94 -0.83 -18.91
N PHE A 14 4.87 -1.60 -17.83
CA PHE A 14 6.01 -1.91 -16.98
C PHE A 14 5.78 -3.22 -16.22
N LYS A 15 6.85 -3.95 -15.94
CA LYS A 15 6.83 -5.15 -15.10
C LYS A 15 8.00 -5.10 -14.11
N GLN A 16 7.68 -5.16 -12.82
CA GLN A 16 8.67 -5.38 -11.77
C GLN A 16 8.74 -6.86 -11.44
N GLU A 17 9.87 -7.50 -11.70
CA GLU A 17 10.14 -8.85 -11.21
C GLU A 17 10.65 -8.78 -9.76
N ASN A 18 10.37 -9.82 -8.97
CA ASN A 18 10.86 -9.96 -7.59
C ASN A 18 10.63 -8.71 -6.72
N ALA A 19 9.45 -8.11 -6.84
CA ALA A 19 9.09 -6.93 -6.05
C ALA A 19 9.07 -7.24 -4.54
N HIS A 20 8.67 -8.45 -4.15
CA HIS A 20 8.71 -9.01 -2.81
C HIS A 20 9.37 -10.39 -2.84
N GLU A 21 9.86 -10.86 -1.69
CA GLU A 21 10.45 -12.21 -1.57
C GLU A 21 9.38 -13.31 -1.54
N ASP A 22 8.14 -12.92 -1.22
CA ASP A 22 6.95 -13.76 -1.27
C ASP A 22 5.79 -12.99 -1.96
N SER A 23 4.60 -13.58 -1.92
CA SER A 23 3.39 -13.12 -2.58
C SER A 23 2.98 -11.72 -2.10
N ILE A 24 2.62 -10.87 -3.05
CA ILE A 24 2.04 -9.56 -2.78
C ILE A 24 0.53 -9.73 -2.69
N TRP A 25 -0.06 -9.32 -1.57
CA TRP A 25 -1.51 -9.45 -1.34
C TRP A 25 -2.27 -8.16 -1.53
N SER A 26 -1.60 -7.01 -1.38
CA SER A 26 -2.26 -5.73 -1.48
C SER A 26 -1.34 -4.68 -2.08
N CYS A 27 -1.93 -3.76 -2.85
CA CYS A 27 -1.26 -2.57 -3.34
C CYS A 27 -2.22 -1.37 -3.31
N ALA A 28 -1.66 -0.18 -3.14
CA ALA A 28 -2.36 1.09 -3.28
C ALA A 28 -1.49 2.09 -4.03
N TRP A 29 -2.11 3.05 -4.70
CA TRP A 29 -1.43 4.07 -5.50
C TRP A 29 -2.05 5.43 -5.19
N GLN A 30 -1.22 6.40 -4.82
CA GLN A 30 -1.65 7.78 -4.62
C GLN A 30 -0.58 8.79 -5.05
N GLN A 31 -1.02 9.90 -5.66
CA GLN A 31 -0.15 11.05 -5.91
C GLN A 31 0.05 11.83 -4.60
N SER A 32 1.31 12.12 -4.27
CA SER A 32 1.68 13.00 -3.17
C SER A 32 1.33 14.46 -3.50
N ASP A 33 0.55 15.10 -2.64
CA ASP A 33 0.28 16.53 -2.76
C ASP A 33 1.51 17.40 -2.49
N ARG A 34 2.53 16.84 -1.82
CA ARG A 34 3.74 17.56 -1.41
C ARG A 34 4.69 17.83 -2.57
N ASP A 35 4.93 16.81 -3.39
CA ASP A 35 5.95 16.83 -4.44
C ASP A 35 5.45 16.29 -5.79
N ARG A 36 4.14 16.00 -5.91
CA ARG A 36 3.51 15.39 -7.09
C ARG A 36 4.10 14.02 -7.48
N SER A 37 4.83 13.37 -6.58
CA SER A 37 5.31 12.01 -6.81
C SER A 37 4.15 11.03 -6.81
N GLU A 38 4.14 10.13 -7.78
CA GLU A 38 3.24 8.98 -7.80
C GLU A 38 3.83 7.91 -6.88
N ASN A 39 3.19 7.68 -5.73
CA ASN A 39 3.64 6.68 -4.77
C ASN A 39 2.75 5.45 -4.89
N ILE A 40 3.39 4.28 -4.95
CA ILE A 40 2.74 2.98 -4.88
C ILE A 40 3.23 2.30 -3.61
N ILE A 41 2.31 1.76 -2.83
CA ILE A 41 2.64 0.93 -1.68
C ILE A 41 2.20 -0.50 -1.94
N THR A 42 2.98 -1.46 -1.48
CA THR A 42 2.68 -2.90 -1.59
C THR A 42 2.90 -3.58 -0.25
N GLY A 43 2.02 -4.51 0.11
CA GLY A 43 2.16 -5.38 1.27
C GLY A 43 2.26 -6.84 0.84
N GLY A 44 3.24 -7.56 1.40
CA GLY A 44 3.50 -8.95 1.07
C GLY A 44 3.43 -9.90 2.27
N ILE A 45 3.44 -11.20 1.96
CA ILE A 45 3.59 -12.28 2.96
C ILE A 45 4.99 -12.27 3.59
N ASP A 46 5.97 -11.63 2.95
CA ASP A 46 7.34 -11.45 3.47
C ASP A 46 7.43 -10.48 4.67
N ASP A 47 6.30 -10.18 5.32
CA ASP A 47 6.14 -9.24 6.44
C ASP A 47 6.49 -7.77 6.11
N LEU A 48 6.78 -7.46 4.84
CA LEU A 48 7.23 -6.14 4.42
C LEU A 48 6.09 -5.31 3.81
N VAL A 49 6.14 -4.01 4.09
CA VAL A 49 5.52 -3.00 3.25
C VAL A 49 6.61 -2.31 2.45
N LYS A 50 6.44 -2.16 1.14
CA LYS A 50 7.39 -1.44 0.28
C LYS A 50 6.73 -0.21 -0.31
N VAL A 51 7.47 0.90 -0.32
CA VAL A 51 7.08 2.15 -0.97
C VAL A 51 7.88 2.29 -2.25
N TRP A 52 7.17 2.49 -3.34
CA TRP A 52 7.72 2.65 -4.67
C TRP A 52 7.34 4.02 -5.22
N LYS A 53 8.25 4.61 -5.99
CA LYS A 53 8.00 5.83 -6.75
C LYS A 53 7.82 5.47 -8.22
N TRP A 54 6.70 5.87 -8.80
CA TRP A 54 6.46 5.78 -10.23
C TRP A 54 6.84 7.09 -10.90
N THR A 55 7.62 7.00 -11.98
CA THR A 55 8.15 8.16 -12.72
C THR A 55 7.63 8.22 -14.16
N GLY A 56 6.49 7.56 -14.45
CA GLY A 56 5.90 7.52 -15.79
C GLY A 56 6.43 6.40 -16.68
N GLU A 57 7.67 5.95 -16.44
CA GLU A 57 8.31 4.90 -17.24
C GLU A 57 8.99 3.82 -16.39
N LYS A 58 9.15 4.06 -15.09
CA LYS A 58 9.88 3.18 -14.19
C LYS A 58 9.30 3.21 -12.78
N LEU A 59 9.31 2.03 -12.16
CA LEU A 59 9.05 1.84 -10.73
C LEU A 59 10.38 1.75 -9.97
N GLU A 60 10.56 2.61 -8.97
CA GLU A 60 11.78 2.64 -8.16
C GLU A 60 11.45 2.41 -6.69
N LEU A 61 12.15 1.47 -6.05
CA LEU A 61 12.01 1.24 -4.61
C LEU A 61 12.53 2.45 -3.85
N ARG A 62 11.67 3.05 -3.02
CA ARG A 62 12.00 4.20 -2.18
C ARG A 62 12.29 3.77 -0.74
N HIS A 63 11.42 2.96 -0.16
CA HIS A 63 11.55 2.48 1.22
C HIS A 63 11.12 1.03 1.37
N VAL A 64 11.80 0.32 2.26
CA VAL A 64 11.36 -0.96 2.84
C VAL A 64 10.94 -0.64 4.28
N LEU A 65 9.69 -0.93 4.61
CA LEU A 65 9.09 -0.62 5.89
C LEU A 65 8.98 -1.91 6.70
N GLU A 66 9.88 -2.07 7.65
CA GLU A 66 9.96 -3.24 8.51
C GLU A 66 9.17 -3.05 9.81
N GLY A 67 8.67 -4.15 10.35
CA GLY A 67 8.16 -4.22 11.72
C GLY A 67 6.88 -5.02 11.92
N HIS A 68 6.15 -5.36 10.85
CA HIS A 68 5.14 -6.41 10.96
C HIS A 68 5.82 -7.75 11.29
N GLN A 69 5.10 -8.63 11.99
CA GLN A 69 5.61 -9.93 12.43
C GLN A 69 4.99 -11.11 11.67
N LEU A 70 4.00 -10.81 10.83
CA LEU A 70 3.32 -11.73 9.93
C LEU A 70 2.92 -10.98 8.65
N GLY A 71 2.49 -11.75 7.65
CA GLY A 71 2.14 -11.23 6.34
C GLY A 71 1.17 -10.04 6.38
N VAL A 72 1.46 -9.05 5.53
CA VAL A 72 0.67 -7.83 5.38
C VAL A 72 -0.54 -8.14 4.49
N VAL A 73 -1.74 -8.03 5.05
CA VAL A 73 -2.98 -8.40 4.36
C VAL A 73 -3.57 -7.25 3.54
N SER A 74 -3.34 -6.01 3.95
CA SER A 74 -3.90 -4.85 3.28
C SER A 74 -3.03 -3.62 3.50
N VAL A 75 -2.92 -2.82 2.46
CA VAL A 75 -2.30 -1.49 2.50
C VAL A 75 -3.25 -0.46 1.92
N ASP A 76 -3.19 0.76 2.43
CA ASP A 76 -3.92 1.90 1.85
C ASP A 76 -3.14 3.21 2.06
N MET A 77 -3.42 4.22 1.24
CA MET A 77 -2.83 5.55 1.34
C MET A 77 -3.88 6.59 1.69
N ASN A 78 -3.47 7.58 2.46
CA ASN A 78 -4.32 8.75 2.70
C ASN A 78 -4.44 9.59 1.43
N LEU A 79 -5.44 10.48 1.36
CA LEU A 79 -5.74 11.25 0.15
C LEU A 79 -4.57 12.15 -0.31
N SER A 80 -3.76 12.66 0.63
CA SER A 80 -2.60 13.49 0.32
C SER A 80 -1.37 12.71 -0.15
N GLY A 81 -1.41 11.36 -0.11
CA GLY A 81 -0.29 10.49 -0.48
C GLY A 81 0.92 10.59 0.45
N THR A 82 0.76 11.15 1.65
CA THR A 82 1.86 11.38 2.60
C THR A 82 1.91 10.33 3.71
N LEU A 83 0.79 9.66 3.99
CA LEU A 83 0.69 8.58 4.95
C LEU A 83 0.25 7.30 4.25
N ALA A 84 0.86 6.20 4.67
CA ALA A 84 0.40 4.86 4.34
C ALA A 84 -0.08 4.18 5.63
N ALA A 85 -1.04 3.28 5.50
CA ALA A 85 -1.42 2.35 6.55
C ALA A 85 -1.26 0.93 6.04
N SER A 86 -1.01 0.00 6.95
CA SER A 86 -0.98 -1.43 6.68
C SER A 86 -1.59 -2.21 7.83
N SER A 87 -2.25 -3.30 7.51
CA SER A 87 -2.71 -4.31 8.48
C SER A 87 -2.05 -5.65 8.20
N SER A 88 -1.89 -6.45 9.26
CA SER A 88 -1.25 -7.76 9.19
C SER A 88 -2.00 -8.78 10.04
N LEU A 89 -1.73 -10.05 9.74
CA LEU A 89 -2.12 -11.18 10.57
C LEU A 89 -1.49 -11.12 11.98
N ASP A 90 -0.52 -10.24 12.23
CA ASP A 90 0.03 -9.98 13.56
C ASP A 90 -0.93 -9.20 14.48
N SER A 91 -2.18 -8.98 14.05
CA SER A 91 -3.23 -8.23 14.74
C SER A 91 -2.93 -6.73 14.93
N HIS A 92 -1.92 -6.20 14.25
CA HIS A 92 -1.56 -4.79 14.30
C HIS A 92 -1.90 -4.05 13.01
N VAL A 93 -2.32 -2.81 13.19
CA VAL A 93 -2.35 -1.79 12.14
C VAL A 93 -1.18 -0.84 12.36
N ARG A 94 -0.39 -0.60 11.33
CA ARG A 94 0.73 0.36 11.35
C ARG A 94 0.45 1.52 10.41
N VAL A 95 0.88 2.70 10.83
CA VAL A 95 0.83 3.94 10.04
C VAL A 95 2.25 4.40 9.79
N TRP A 96 2.55 4.71 8.53
CA TRP A 96 3.88 5.00 8.04
C TRP A 96 3.92 6.38 7.40
N ASP A 97 5.03 7.08 7.63
CA ASP A 97 5.37 8.28 6.90
C ASP A 97 5.98 7.87 5.56
N VAL A 98 5.31 8.20 4.45
CA VAL A 98 5.72 7.78 3.10
C VAL A 98 7.04 8.43 2.69
N ASP A 99 7.35 9.62 3.23
CA ASP A 99 8.52 10.38 2.82
C ASP A 99 9.81 9.95 3.50
N THR A 100 9.71 9.55 4.76
CA THR A 100 10.84 9.17 5.62
C THR A 100 10.96 7.66 5.79
N GLY A 101 9.93 6.90 5.43
CA GLY A 101 9.86 5.45 5.61
C GLY A 101 9.76 5.01 7.07
N LYS A 102 9.33 5.90 7.97
CA LYS A 102 9.26 5.60 9.41
C LYS A 102 7.86 5.16 9.82
N CYS A 103 7.81 4.18 10.74
CA CYS A 103 6.59 3.87 11.47
C CYS A 103 6.25 5.03 12.40
N ILE A 104 5.10 5.66 12.19
CA ILE A 104 4.59 6.74 13.03
C ILE A 104 3.82 6.16 14.21
N LYS A 105 3.04 5.11 13.95
CA LYS A 105 2.17 4.50 14.95
C LYS A 105 1.98 3.02 14.68
N SER A 106 1.96 2.23 15.74
CA SER A 106 1.53 0.84 15.74
C SER A 106 0.35 0.72 16.70
N MET A 107 -0.72 0.07 16.26
CA MET A 107 -1.98 -0.04 16.97
C MET A 107 -2.40 -1.51 16.99
N GLU A 108 -2.62 -2.05 18.19
CA GLU A 108 -3.25 -3.35 18.35
C GLU A 108 -4.75 -3.20 18.02
N ALA A 109 -5.22 -3.94 17.01
CA ALA A 109 -6.60 -3.85 16.53
C ALA A 109 -7.54 -4.90 17.15
N GLY A 110 -7.00 -5.82 17.95
CA GLY A 110 -7.74 -6.85 18.65
C GLY A 110 -6.89 -8.10 18.92
N PRO A 111 -7.44 -9.11 19.61
CA PRO A 111 -6.75 -10.37 19.88
C PRO A 111 -6.67 -11.32 18.66
N VAL A 112 -7.28 -10.93 17.54
CA VAL A 112 -7.35 -11.68 16.29
C VAL A 112 -7.08 -10.73 15.12
N ASP A 113 -6.48 -11.29 14.07
CA ASP A 113 -5.94 -10.66 12.87
C ASP A 113 -6.69 -9.39 12.42
N ALA A 114 -5.94 -8.33 12.13
CA ALA A 114 -6.51 -7.13 11.52
C ALA A 114 -6.78 -7.41 10.04
N TRP A 115 -8.01 -7.20 9.57
CA TRP A 115 -8.35 -7.46 8.17
C TRP A 115 -8.04 -6.25 7.27
N THR A 116 -8.73 -6.14 6.14
CA THR A 116 -8.55 -5.02 5.20
C THR A 116 -8.73 -3.67 5.87
N ILE A 117 -7.93 -2.70 5.45
CA ILE A 117 -7.97 -1.33 5.95
C ILE A 117 -8.44 -0.34 4.88
N SER A 118 -9.01 0.78 5.32
CA SER A 118 -9.31 1.89 4.43
C SER A 118 -9.23 3.23 5.15
N PHE A 119 -8.56 4.21 4.55
CA PHE A 119 -8.64 5.60 4.98
C PHE A 119 -10.02 6.17 4.68
N SER A 120 -10.55 6.98 5.60
CA SER A 120 -11.71 7.82 5.28
C SER A 120 -11.36 8.82 4.17
N PRO A 121 -12.34 9.28 3.37
CA PRO A 121 -12.10 10.25 2.31
C PRO A 121 -11.44 11.56 2.79
N ASP A 122 -11.67 11.94 4.05
CA ASP A 122 -11.06 13.10 4.70
C ASP A 122 -9.72 12.79 5.41
N SER A 123 -9.24 11.54 5.31
CA SER A 123 -7.99 11.03 5.90
C SER A 123 -7.89 11.14 7.42
N ARG A 124 -9.01 11.35 8.12
CA ARG A 124 -9.03 11.47 9.59
C ARG A 124 -9.22 10.15 10.32
N PHE A 125 -9.76 9.14 9.65
CA PHE A 125 -10.08 7.85 10.25
C PHE A 125 -9.51 6.71 9.41
N LEU A 126 -9.27 5.59 10.09
CA LEU A 126 -8.97 4.30 9.47
C LEU A 126 -10.08 3.33 9.89
N ALA A 127 -10.69 2.69 8.91
CA ALA A 127 -11.59 1.56 9.12
C ALA A 127 -10.79 0.26 8.99
N THR A 128 -11.08 -0.73 9.83
CA THR A 128 -10.55 -2.09 9.72
C THR A 128 -11.63 -3.10 10.10
N GLY A 129 -11.61 -4.27 9.46
CA GLY A 129 -12.53 -5.36 9.76
C GLY A 129 -12.06 -6.21 10.95
N SER A 130 -13.02 -6.82 11.64
CA SER A 130 -12.83 -7.79 12.72
C SER A 130 -13.54 -9.10 12.36
N HIS A 131 -13.07 -10.22 12.92
CA HIS A 131 -13.73 -11.52 12.81
C HIS A 131 -15.11 -11.60 13.50
N SER A 132 -15.50 -10.56 14.25
CA SER A 132 -16.79 -10.50 14.97
C SER A 132 -17.98 -10.05 14.11
N GLY A 133 -17.76 -9.66 12.86
CA GLY A 133 -18.73 -8.86 12.10
C GLY A 133 -18.88 -7.44 12.64
#